data_AF-A0A0D3KF62-F1
#
_entry.id   AF-A0A0D3KF62-F1
#
_cell.length_a   1.000
_cell.length_b   1.000
_cell.length_c   1.000
_cell.angle_alpha   90.00
_cell.angle_beta   90.00
_cell.angle_gamma   90.00
#
_symmetry.space_group_name_H-M   'P 1'
#
loop_
_entity.id
_entity.type
_entity.pdbx_description
1 polymer ?
#
loop_
_entity_poly.entity_id
_entity_poly.type
_entity_poly.pdbx_seq_one_letter_code
_entity_poly.pdbx_strand_id
1 'polypeptide(L)'
;MAATVHAQNASHKIVQEAGTFKSNTKVCIDRLIEKANDLVDSRADLGDERTLAMLDKCEAVLRDLISSEAAANALGSVNDYLSSAAPSAPDELEAGFKEHLESAASRQRAGGSGDGGDAAFRAHPDARQLASLRERIAGGSGSGDDDDPVMTQQTLNFTCPILQTRMSDKGELRPMSAAHLPGHTPRCVFSHKGIHSWLVGSRRSQCPVCKTPTTFSTLKECKSTARQIRSSAHAADDDMPDATPVD
;
A
#
# COMPACT_ATOMS: atom_id res chain seq x y z
N MET A 1 -26.24 -2.94 -42.41
CA MET A 1 -25.18 -3.87 -41.94
C MET A 1 -23.87 -3.14 -41.64
N ALA A 2 -23.30 -2.32 -42.53
CA ALA A 2 -22.02 -1.63 -42.25
C ALA A 2 -22.07 -0.63 -41.06
N ALA A 3 -23.15 0.16 -40.93
CA ALA A 3 -23.32 1.12 -39.83
C ALA A 3 -23.46 0.44 -38.45
N THR A 4 -24.16 -0.69 -38.41
CA THR A 4 -24.37 -1.49 -37.19
C THR A 4 -23.06 -2.12 -36.70
N VAL A 5 -22.23 -2.63 -37.62
CA VAL A 5 -20.90 -3.18 -37.30
C VAL A 5 -19.93 -2.08 -36.84
N HIS A 6 -19.99 -0.87 -37.42
CA HIS A 6 -19.17 0.25 -36.96
C HIS A 6 -19.54 0.72 -35.55
N ALA A 7 -20.84 0.78 -35.21
CA ALA A 7 -21.30 1.13 -33.87
C ALA A 7 -20.88 0.09 -32.82
N GLN A 8 -20.99 -1.20 -33.15
CA GLN A 8 -20.53 -2.29 -32.28
C GLN A 8 -19.02 -2.26 -32.03
N ASN A 9 -18.22 -2.00 -33.07
CA ASN A 9 -16.77 -1.87 -32.93
C ASN A 9 -16.36 -0.63 -32.11
N ALA A 10 -17.06 0.49 -32.26
CA ALA A 10 -16.82 1.69 -31.47
C ALA A 10 -17.16 1.47 -29.99
N SER A 11 -18.28 0.81 -29.69
CA SER A 11 -18.67 0.44 -28.32
C SER A 11 -17.62 -0.46 -27.66
N HIS A 12 -17.20 -1.53 -28.35
CA HIS A 12 -16.20 -2.47 -27.83
C HIS A 12 -14.86 -1.80 -27.52
N LYS A 13 -14.44 -0.83 -28.36
CA LYS A 13 -13.21 -0.06 -28.14
C LYS A 13 -13.30 0.83 -26.89
N ILE A 14 -14.42 1.52 -26.70
CA ILE A 14 -14.67 2.38 -25.52
C ILE A 14 -14.64 1.55 -24.23
N VAL A 15 -15.22 0.35 -24.25
CA VAL A 15 -15.23 -0.58 -23.10
C VAL A 15 -13.83 -1.07 -22.77
N GLN A 16 -13.06 -1.45 -23.80
CA GLN A 16 -11.69 -1.90 -23.61
C GLN A 16 -10.83 -0.78 -23.03
N GLU A 17 -10.98 0.45 -23.52
CA GLU A 17 -10.30 1.63 -23.01
C GLU A 17 -10.71 1.92 -21.55
N ALA A 18 -12.01 1.87 -21.22
CA ALA A 18 -12.49 2.03 -19.83
C ALA A 18 -11.95 0.95 -18.87
N GLY A 19 -11.85 -0.31 -19.34
CA GLY A 19 -11.26 -1.40 -18.57
C GLY A 19 -9.77 -1.19 -18.30
N THR A 20 -9.00 -0.76 -19.32
CA THR A 20 -7.58 -0.42 -19.14
C THR A 20 -7.39 0.79 -18.22
N PHE A 21 -8.26 1.80 -18.33
CA PHE A 21 -8.26 2.96 -17.45
C PHE A 21 -8.50 2.55 -15.99
N LYS A 22 -9.51 1.71 -15.72
CA LYS A 22 -9.78 1.20 -14.37
C LYS A 22 -8.59 0.44 -13.79
N SER A 23 -7.97 -0.43 -14.57
CA SER A 23 -6.78 -1.18 -14.15
C SER A 23 -5.61 -0.24 -13.81
N ASN A 24 -5.37 0.77 -14.64
CA ASN A 24 -4.31 1.76 -14.42
C ASN A 24 -4.58 2.63 -13.19
N THR A 25 -5.83 3.07 -13.00
CA THR A 25 -6.25 3.85 -11.82
C THR A 25 -6.03 3.06 -10.54
N LYS A 26 -6.36 1.77 -10.52
CA LYS A 26 -6.07 0.90 -9.37
C LYS A 26 -4.57 0.83 -9.06
N VAL A 27 -3.72 0.64 -10.08
CA VAL A 27 -2.25 0.62 -9.89
C VAL A 27 -1.75 1.96 -9.34
N CYS A 28 -2.33 3.08 -9.78
CA CYS A 28 -2.01 4.40 -9.24
C CYS A 28 -2.41 4.53 -7.76
N ILE A 29 -3.59 4.05 -7.38
CA ILE A 29 -4.06 4.02 -5.99
C ILE A 29 -3.13 3.16 -5.13
N ASP A 30 -2.82 1.93 -5.55
CA ASP A 30 -1.96 1.01 -4.80
C ASP A 30 -0.57 1.64 -4.56
N ARG A 31 0.02 2.28 -5.58
CA ARG A 31 1.30 2.99 -5.46
C ARG A 31 1.22 4.22 -4.57
N LEU A 32 0.10 4.94 -4.58
CA LEU A 32 -0.10 6.10 -3.73
C LEU A 32 -0.16 5.71 -2.26
N ILE A 33 -0.85 4.61 -1.95
CA ILE A 33 -0.90 4.03 -0.61
C ILE A 33 0.46 3.51 -0.17
N GLU A 34 1.21 2.82 -1.05
CA GLU A 34 2.58 2.40 -0.75
C GLU A 34 3.47 3.60 -0.37
N LYS A 35 3.39 4.70 -1.14
CA LYS A 35 4.10 5.94 -0.82
C LYS A 35 3.65 6.58 0.48
N ALA A 36 2.35 6.59 0.77
CA ALA A 36 1.83 7.12 2.02
C ALA A 36 2.36 6.33 3.24
N ASN A 37 2.45 5.00 3.11
CA ASN A 37 3.09 4.17 4.12
C ASN A 37 4.58 4.50 4.26
N ASP A 38 5.32 4.58 3.15
CA ASP A 38 6.75 4.96 3.15
C ASP A 38 7.00 6.35 3.78
N LEU A 39 6.06 7.29 3.66
CA LEU A 39 6.11 8.61 4.29
C LEU A 39 5.98 8.53 5.81
N VAL A 40 4.97 7.82 6.32
CA VAL A 40 4.80 7.59 7.78
C VAL A 40 6.00 6.84 8.34
N ASP A 41 6.52 5.92 7.57
CA ASP A 41 7.72 5.16 7.87
C ASP A 41 9.00 6.01 7.92
N SER A 42 9.03 7.13 7.20
CA SER A 42 10.11 8.12 7.19
C SER A 42 9.80 9.34 8.07
N ARG A 43 8.75 9.26 8.89
CA ARG A 43 8.29 10.33 9.79
C ARG A 43 9.40 10.87 10.69
N ALA A 44 10.22 9.99 11.26
CA ALA A 44 11.31 10.38 12.16
C ALA A 44 12.36 11.26 11.46
N ASP A 45 12.58 11.06 10.15
CA ASP A 45 13.53 11.83 9.35
C ASP A 45 12.89 13.13 8.79
N LEU A 46 11.58 13.12 8.53
CA LEU A 46 10.86 14.22 7.87
C LEU A 46 10.20 15.20 8.86
N GLY A 47 9.89 14.76 10.07
CA GLY A 47 9.07 15.47 11.04
C GLY A 47 7.56 15.31 10.81
N ASP A 48 6.80 15.41 11.89
CA ASP A 48 5.35 15.17 11.91
C ASP A 48 4.58 16.13 11.00
N GLU A 49 4.90 17.42 11.07
CA GLU A 49 4.25 18.48 10.29
C GLU A 49 4.43 18.25 8.78
N ARG A 50 5.65 17.92 8.34
CA ARG A 50 5.94 17.65 6.93
C ARG A 50 5.30 16.35 6.45
N THR A 51 5.27 15.33 7.31
CA THR A 51 4.66 14.04 7.00
C THR A 51 3.15 14.19 6.83
N LEU A 52 2.49 14.93 7.73
CA LEU A 52 1.07 15.28 7.62
C LEU A 52 0.79 16.05 6.32
N ALA A 53 1.57 17.11 6.03
CA ALA A 53 1.39 17.88 4.80
C ALA A 53 1.56 17.04 3.51
N MET A 54 2.36 15.99 3.53
CA MET A 54 2.47 15.06 2.40
C MET A 54 1.32 14.06 2.33
N LEU A 55 0.80 13.60 3.47
CA LEU A 55 -0.41 12.77 3.51
C LEU A 55 -1.65 13.54 3.03
N ASP A 56 -1.75 14.83 3.32
CA ASP A 56 -2.82 15.70 2.81
C ASP A 56 -2.81 15.76 1.28
N LYS A 57 -1.62 15.82 0.68
CA LYS A 57 -1.45 15.75 -0.78
C LYS A 57 -1.81 14.38 -1.33
N CYS A 58 -1.47 13.30 -0.61
CA CYS A 58 -1.89 11.96 -0.99
C CYS A 58 -3.42 11.83 -0.95
N GLU A 59 -4.08 12.45 0.03
CA GLU A 59 -5.54 12.42 0.14
C GLU A 59 -6.21 13.13 -1.03
N ALA A 60 -5.71 14.32 -1.40
CA ALA A 60 -6.23 15.06 -2.56
C ALA A 60 -6.13 14.23 -3.85
N VAL A 61 -4.97 13.62 -4.11
CA VAL A 61 -4.77 12.78 -5.29
C VAL A 61 -5.64 11.52 -5.22
N LEU A 62 -5.79 10.91 -4.04
CA LEU A 62 -6.65 9.72 -3.86
C LEU A 62 -8.12 10.04 -4.14
N ARG A 63 -8.59 11.22 -3.72
CA ARG A 63 -9.96 11.69 -3.98
C ARG A 63 -10.22 11.82 -5.48
N ASP A 64 -9.26 12.38 -6.22
CA ASP A 64 -9.35 12.52 -7.68
C ASP A 64 -9.36 11.15 -8.40
N LEU A 65 -8.53 10.21 -7.94
CA LEU A 65 -8.45 8.86 -8.50
C LEU A 65 -9.74 8.06 -8.23
N ILE A 66 -10.29 8.12 -7.02
CA ILE A 66 -11.56 7.45 -6.67
C ILE A 66 -12.73 8.04 -7.48
N SER A 67 -12.77 9.37 -7.64
CA SER A 67 -13.77 10.04 -8.49
C SER A 67 -13.67 9.58 -9.95
N SER A 68 -12.44 9.44 -10.45
CA SER A 68 -12.16 8.94 -11.80
C SER A 68 -12.56 7.47 -11.97
N GLU A 69 -12.32 6.62 -10.96
CA GLU A 69 -12.77 5.23 -10.96
C GLU A 69 -14.30 5.13 -10.96
N ALA A 70 -14.98 5.95 -10.17
CA ALA A 70 -16.44 6.01 -10.15
C ALA A 70 -17.01 6.39 -11.53
N ALA A 71 -16.38 7.34 -12.22
CA ALA A 71 -16.74 7.72 -13.60
C ALA A 71 -16.57 6.55 -14.58
N ALA A 72 -15.46 5.80 -14.48
CA ALA A 72 -15.20 4.64 -15.33
C ALA A 72 -16.19 3.49 -15.06
N ASN A 73 -16.58 3.28 -13.80
CA ASN A 73 -17.60 2.29 -13.43
C ASN A 73 -18.99 2.66 -13.97
N ALA A 74 -19.33 3.95 -14.00
CA ALA A 74 -20.55 4.44 -14.62
C ALA A 74 -20.61 4.13 -16.12
N LEU A 75 -19.49 4.34 -16.84
CA LEU A 75 -19.36 3.99 -18.26
C LEU A 75 -19.49 2.49 -18.51
N GLY A 76 -18.89 1.66 -17.64
CA GLY A 76 -19.05 0.20 -17.69
C GLY A 76 -20.50 -0.24 -17.53
N SER A 77 -21.21 0.32 -16.54
CA SER A 77 -22.64 0.01 -16.31
C SER A 77 -23.52 0.38 -17.51
N VAL A 78 -23.23 1.49 -18.18
CA VAL A 78 -23.95 1.91 -19.39
C VAL A 78 -23.70 0.92 -20.54
N ASN A 79 -22.49 0.39 -20.67
CA ASN A 79 -22.20 -0.64 -21.65
C ASN A 79 -22.90 -1.98 -21.35
N ASP A 80 -22.97 -2.38 -20.09
CA ASP A 80 -23.68 -3.60 -19.68
C ASP A 80 -25.17 -3.51 -20.04
N TYR A 81 -25.76 -2.32 -19.88
CA TYR A 81 -27.12 -2.04 -20.33
C TYR A 81 -27.25 -2.18 -21.85
N LEU A 82 -26.38 -1.53 -22.63
CA LEU A 82 -26.40 -1.64 -24.10
C LEU A 82 -26.17 -3.07 -24.62
N SER A 83 -25.37 -3.87 -23.90
CA SER A 83 -25.07 -5.26 -24.27
C SER A 83 -26.20 -6.24 -23.90
N SER A 84 -27.00 -5.89 -22.89
CA SER A 84 -28.12 -6.72 -22.39
C SER A 84 -29.48 -6.28 -22.94
N ALA A 85 -29.57 -5.10 -23.55
CA ALA A 85 -30.77 -4.64 -24.22
C ALA A 85 -31.12 -5.61 -25.37
N ALA A 86 -32.32 -6.21 -25.27
CA ALA A 86 -32.95 -6.96 -26.35
C ALA A 86 -33.14 -6.04 -27.57
N PRO A 87 -33.36 -6.59 -28.80
CA PRO A 87 -33.66 -5.76 -29.97
C PRO A 87 -35.02 -5.06 -29.79
N SER A 88 -35.02 -3.92 -29.11
CA SER A 88 -36.14 -2.98 -28.97
C SER A 88 -36.08 -1.93 -30.08
N ALA A 89 -37.19 -1.22 -30.28
CA ALA A 89 -37.23 -0.12 -31.23
C ALA A 89 -36.17 0.94 -30.84
N PRO A 90 -35.48 1.58 -31.82
CA PRO A 90 -34.40 2.52 -31.54
C PRO A 90 -34.79 3.64 -30.57
N ASP A 91 -36.05 4.09 -30.60
CA ASP A 91 -36.57 5.13 -29.70
C ASP A 91 -36.67 4.65 -28.24
N GLU A 92 -36.98 3.37 -28.00
CA GLU A 92 -37.03 2.76 -26.66
C GLU A 92 -35.63 2.53 -26.10
N LEU A 93 -34.68 2.17 -26.97
CA LEU A 93 -33.28 2.00 -26.61
C LEU A 93 -32.64 3.35 -26.24
N GLU A 94 -32.95 4.42 -26.99
CA GLU A 94 -32.45 5.77 -26.74
C GLU A 94 -33.02 6.35 -25.44
N ALA A 95 -34.32 6.19 -25.18
CA ALA A 95 -34.94 6.61 -23.94
C ALA A 95 -34.35 5.88 -22.72
N GLY A 96 -34.20 4.55 -22.81
CA GLY A 96 -33.63 3.75 -21.73
C GLY A 96 -32.14 4.00 -21.50
N PHE A 97 -31.36 4.24 -22.57
CA PHE A 97 -29.95 4.65 -22.46
C PHE A 97 -29.82 6.00 -21.75
N LYS A 98 -30.64 6.98 -22.13
CA LYS A 98 -30.64 8.31 -21.51
C LYS A 98 -30.97 8.23 -20.02
N GLU A 99 -32.00 7.47 -19.64
CA GLU A 99 -32.37 7.24 -18.24
C GLU A 99 -31.23 6.55 -17.46
N HIS A 100 -30.59 5.54 -18.06
CA HIS A 100 -29.46 4.84 -17.43
C HIS A 100 -28.25 5.77 -17.21
N LEU A 101 -27.98 6.63 -18.18
CA LEU A 101 -26.87 7.59 -18.14
C LEU A 101 -27.15 8.72 -17.15
N GLU A 102 -28.38 9.23 -17.09
CA GLU A 102 -28.83 10.19 -16.09
C GLU A 102 -28.82 9.61 -14.67
N SER A 103 -29.19 8.33 -14.51
CA SER A 103 -29.11 7.62 -13.23
C SER A 103 -27.66 7.36 -12.79
N ALA A 104 -26.78 6.99 -13.73
CA ALA A 104 -25.35 6.85 -13.47
C ALA A 104 -24.69 8.20 -13.11
N ALA A 105 -25.02 9.27 -13.84
CA ALA A 105 -24.56 10.62 -13.56
C ALA A 105 -25.13 11.18 -12.25
N SER A 106 -26.38 10.84 -11.89
CA SER A 106 -26.98 11.25 -10.62
C SER A 106 -26.31 10.57 -9.42
N ARG A 107 -25.97 9.28 -9.55
CA ARG A 107 -25.15 8.55 -8.57
C ARG A 107 -23.76 9.15 -8.42
N GLN A 108 -23.17 9.63 -9.51
CA GLN A 108 -21.87 10.31 -9.49
C GLN A 108 -21.94 11.70 -8.87
N ARG A 109 -22.98 12.49 -9.18
CA ARG A 109 -23.18 13.85 -8.62
C ARG A 109 -23.51 13.83 -7.14
N ALA A 110 -24.29 12.85 -6.67
CA ALA A 110 -24.51 12.63 -5.24
C ALA A 110 -23.22 12.35 -4.47
N GLY A 111 -22.20 11.80 -5.15
CA GLY A 111 -20.86 11.54 -4.61
C GLY A 111 -19.78 12.58 -4.96
N GLY A 112 -20.10 13.64 -5.71
CA GLY A 112 -19.08 14.44 -6.39
C GLY A 112 -18.74 15.80 -5.76
N SER A 113 -19.65 16.46 -5.05
CA SER A 113 -19.44 17.88 -4.65
C SER A 113 -20.25 18.37 -3.45
N GLY A 114 -20.73 17.48 -2.58
CA GLY A 114 -21.42 17.82 -1.33
C GLY A 114 -21.06 16.86 -0.21
N ASP A 115 -21.66 17.03 0.98
CA ASP A 115 -21.45 16.21 2.19
C ASP A 115 -21.50 14.68 1.92
N GLY A 116 -22.29 14.26 0.92
CA GLY A 116 -22.39 12.86 0.46
C GLY A 116 -21.18 12.33 -0.31
N GLY A 117 -20.44 13.20 -1.03
CA GLY A 117 -19.21 12.82 -1.72
C GLY A 117 -18.04 12.59 -0.79
N ASP A 118 -17.98 13.37 0.29
CA ASP A 118 -17.01 13.15 1.34
C ASP A 118 -17.33 11.88 2.16
N ALA A 119 -18.62 11.56 2.36
CA ALA A 119 -19.03 10.30 2.96
C ALA A 119 -18.65 9.08 2.09
N ALA A 120 -18.87 9.15 0.78
CA ALA A 120 -18.48 8.08 -0.16
C ALA A 120 -16.96 7.89 -0.21
N PHE A 121 -16.20 8.99 -0.22
CA PHE A 121 -14.75 8.95 -0.13
C PHE A 121 -14.29 8.32 1.20
N ARG A 122 -14.81 8.76 2.35
CA ARG A 122 -14.47 8.21 3.68
C ARG A 122 -14.87 6.74 3.87
N ALA A 123 -15.85 6.26 3.10
CA ALA A 123 -16.22 4.85 3.10
C ALA A 123 -15.25 3.97 2.28
N HIS A 124 -14.45 4.57 1.38
CA HIS A 124 -13.51 3.85 0.55
C HIS A 124 -12.38 3.21 1.40
N PRO A 125 -12.03 1.93 1.17
CA PRO A 125 -11.02 1.23 1.97
C PRO A 125 -9.67 1.95 1.98
N ASP A 126 -9.21 2.42 0.81
CA ASP A 126 -7.92 3.11 0.70
C ASP A 126 -7.93 4.48 1.39
N ALA A 127 -9.09 5.17 1.41
CA ALA A 127 -9.23 6.43 2.12
C ALA A 127 -9.22 6.22 3.64
N ARG A 128 -9.85 5.15 4.13
CA ARG A 128 -9.78 4.72 5.54
C ARG A 128 -8.35 4.38 5.95
N GLN A 129 -7.62 3.69 5.09
CA GLN A 129 -6.22 3.38 5.34
C GLN A 129 -5.39 4.67 5.47
N LEU A 130 -5.57 5.63 4.57
CA LEU A 130 -4.87 6.92 4.62
C LEU A 130 -5.24 7.73 5.88
N ALA A 131 -6.51 7.74 6.27
CA ALA A 131 -6.98 8.38 7.50
C ALA A 131 -6.32 7.76 8.75
N SER A 132 -6.23 6.43 8.81
CA SER A 132 -5.53 5.72 9.90
C SER A 132 -4.05 6.10 9.98
N LEU A 133 -3.37 6.31 8.83
CA LEU A 133 -1.99 6.79 8.80
C LEU A 133 -1.85 8.21 9.37
N ARG A 134 -2.82 9.10 9.11
CA ARG A 134 -2.84 10.46 9.67
C ARG A 134 -3.09 10.44 11.17
N GLU A 135 -4.04 9.64 11.65
CA GLU A 135 -4.32 9.47 13.09
C GLU A 135 -3.10 8.96 13.85
N ARG A 136 -2.33 8.04 13.30
CA ARG A 136 -1.06 7.55 13.90
C ARG A 136 -0.01 8.66 14.09
N ILE A 137 -0.09 9.73 13.31
CA ILE A 137 0.83 10.88 13.43
C ILE A 137 0.23 11.92 14.38
N ALA A 138 -1.05 12.25 14.20
CA ALA A 138 -1.75 13.28 14.99
C ALA A 138 -2.01 12.88 16.45
N GLY A 139 -2.32 11.60 16.70
CA GLY A 139 -2.59 11.05 18.04
C GLY A 139 -1.33 10.68 18.80
N GLY A 140 -0.29 11.52 18.74
CA GLY A 140 1.07 11.25 19.22
C GLY A 140 1.13 10.28 20.41
N SER A 141 1.73 9.11 20.20
CA SER A 141 2.19 8.15 21.24
C SER A 141 1.42 8.21 22.56
N GLY A 142 0.09 8.07 22.52
CA GLY A 142 -0.77 7.97 23.68
C GLY A 142 -1.06 6.51 24.03
N SER A 143 -0.03 5.73 24.35
CA SER A 143 -0.23 4.51 25.15
C SER A 143 -0.36 4.94 26.62
N GLY A 144 -1.54 5.48 26.95
CA GLY A 144 -2.01 5.62 28.32
C GLY A 144 -2.89 4.44 28.65
N ASP A 145 -2.28 3.28 28.90
CA ASP A 145 -2.86 2.26 29.77
C ASP A 145 -2.00 2.27 31.03
N ASP A 146 -2.61 2.69 32.14
CA ASP A 146 -2.08 2.65 33.50
C ASP A 146 -1.97 1.18 33.97
N ASP A 147 -1.04 0.45 33.38
CA ASP A 147 -0.45 -0.75 33.97
C ASP A 147 1.03 -0.67 33.64
N ASP A 148 1.86 -0.23 34.60
CA ASP A 148 3.32 -0.32 34.53
C ASP A 148 3.74 -1.68 33.96
N PRO A 149 4.10 -1.80 32.67
CA PRO A 149 4.78 -2.99 32.22
C PRO A 149 6.22 -2.71 32.60
N VAL A 150 6.71 -3.41 33.62
CA VAL A 150 8.15 -3.60 33.87
C VAL A 150 8.85 -3.58 32.51
N MET A 151 9.62 -2.52 32.24
CA MET A 151 10.37 -2.30 31.00
C MET A 151 11.42 -3.41 30.90
N THR A 152 10.97 -4.61 30.58
CA THR A 152 11.82 -5.65 30.05
C THR A 152 12.17 -5.14 28.67
N GLN A 153 13.34 -4.47 28.57
CA GLN A 153 14.04 -4.35 27.30
C GLN A 153 14.11 -5.77 26.73
N GLN A 154 13.15 -6.16 25.90
CA GLN A 154 13.31 -7.31 25.05
C GLN A 154 14.51 -6.93 24.19
N THR A 155 15.66 -7.51 24.54
CA THR A 155 16.91 -7.30 23.82
C THR A 155 16.65 -7.86 22.43
N LEU A 156 16.25 -6.98 21.50
CA LEU A 156 15.90 -7.36 20.14
C LEU A 156 17.17 -7.92 19.51
N ASN A 157 17.26 -9.24 19.44
CA ASN A 157 18.45 -9.91 18.95
C ASN A 157 18.41 -9.92 17.41
N PHE A 158 19.03 -8.90 16.79
CA PHE A 158 19.13 -8.77 15.33
C PHE A 158 20.19 -9.69 14.71
N THR A 159 20.31 -10.92 15.20
CA THR A 159 21.29 -11.89 14.71
C THR A 159 20.75 -12.65 13.50
N CYS A 160 21.55 -12.74 12.44
CA CYS A 160 21.20 -13.54 11.28
C CYS A 160 21.19 -15.03 11.64
N PRO A 161 20.09 -15.78 11.41
CA PRO A 161 20.01 -17.18 11.82
C PRO A 161 20.91 -18.14 11.02
N ILE A 162 21.48 -17.68 9.91
CA ILE A 162 22.39 -18.46 9.05
C ILE A 162 23.84 -18.24 9.46
N LEU A 163 24.24 -16.97 9.60
CA LEU A 163 25.62 -16.58 9.90
C LEU A 163 25.90 -16.45 11.41
N GLN A 164 24.86 -16.49 12.25
CA GLN A 164 24.95 -16.26 13.70
C GLN A 164 25.71 -14.96 14.04
N THR A 165 25.63 -13.97 13.15
CA THR A 165 26.28 -12.66 13.28
C THR A 165 25.22 -11.57 13.33
N ARG A 166 25.47 -10.50 14.11
CA ARG A 166 24.60 -9.32 14.19
C ARG A 166 24.44 -8.69 12.80
N MET A 167 23.21 -8.43 12.41
CA MET A 167 22.87 -7.75 11.16
C MET A 167 23.16 -6.25 11.28
N SER A 168 23.47 -5.61 10.15
CA SER A 168 23.62 -4.17 10.03
C SER A 168 22.42 -3.57 9.29
N ASP A 169 22.21 -2.26 9.38
CA ASP A 169 21.13 -1.59 8.66
C ASP A 169 21.42 -1.45 7.15
N LYS A 170 22.69 -1.61 6.72
CA LYS A 170 23.15 -1.46 5.32
C LYS A 170 24.21 -2.50 4.95
N GLY A 171 24.54 -2.59 3.66
CA GLY A 171 25.66 -3.40 3.14
C GLY A 171 25.36 -4.90 3.08
N GLU A 172 26.39 -5.74 3.18
CA GLU A 172 26.26 -7.20 3.05
C GLU A 172 25.46 -7.85 4.19
N LEU A 173 25.43 -7.23 5.37
CA LEU A 173 24.71 -7.74 6.53
C LEU A 173 23.30 -7.12 6.69
N ARG A 174 22.84 -6.35 5.70
CA ARG A 174 21.48 -5.77 5.67
C ARG A 174 20.40 -6.86 5.76
N PRO A 175 19.29 -6.60 6.46
CA PRO A 175 18.24 -7.59 6.62
C PRO A 175 17.41 -7.73 5.34
N MET A 176 17.17 -8.96 4.95
CA MET A 176 16.34 -9.40 3.82
C MET A 176 15.21 -10.27 4.37
N SER A 177 14.01 -10.15 3.81
CA SER A 177 12.83 -10.88 4.27
C SER A 177 12.05 -11.54 3.15
N ALA A 178 11.57 -12.74 3.45
CA ALA A 178 10.59 -13.47 2.67
C ALA A 178 9.17 -13.34 3.23
N ALA A 179 8.96 -12.61 4.35
CA ALA A 179 7.69 -12.59 5.07
C ALA A 179 6.50 -12.03 4.27
N HIS A 180 6.77 -11.30 3.17
CA HIS A 180 5.75 -10.81 2.25
C HIS A 180 5.26 -11.88 1.25
N LEU A 181 5.91 -13.04 1.20
CA LEU A 181 5.57 -14.14 0.32
C LEU A 181 4.64 -15.14 1.05
N PRO A 182 3.72 -15.80 0.33
CA PRO A 182 2.82 -16.79 0.92
C PRO A 182 3.57 -17.94 1.60
N GLY A 183 3.10 -18.34 2.78
CA GLY A 183 3.69 -19.47 3.53
C GLY A 183 4.98 -19.13 4.27
N HIS A 184 5.40 -17.86 4.33
CA HIS A 184 6.51 -17.42 5.17
C HIS A 184 6.03 -16.81 6.49
N THR A 185 6.85 -16.91 7.53
CA THR A 185 6.57 -16.32 8.83
C THR A 185 7.25 -14.95 8.97
N PRO A 186 6.78 -14.06 9.86
CA PRO A 186 7.45 -12.79 10.17
C PRO A 186 8.91 -12.95 10.62
N ARG A 187 9.30 -14.15 11.09
CA ARG A 187 10.66 -14.48 11.53
C ARG A 187 11.60 -14.86 10.38
N CYS A 188 11.13 -14.91 9.14
CA CYS A 188 11.93 -15.22 7.96
C CYS A 188 12.77 -14.01 7.52
N VAL A 189 13.62 -13.52 8.43
CA VAL A 189 14.54 -12.39 8.23
C VAL A 189 15.98 -12.89 8.34
N PHE A 190 16.82 -12.46 7.41
CA PHE A 190 18.18 -12.95 7.23
C PHE A 190 19.10 -11.80 6.83
N SER A 191 20.41 -11.91 7.05
CA SER A 191 21.33 -11.02 6.36
C SER A 191 21.36 -11.34 4.86
N HIS A 192 21.57 -10.31 4.04
CA HIS A 192 21.76 -10.46 2.59
C HIS A 192 22.86 -11.49 2.27
N LYS A 193 24.03 -11.37 2.91
CA LYS A 193 25.14 -12.31 2.78
C LYS A 193 24.75 -13.73 3.17
N GLY A 194 24.06 -13.90 4.29
CA GLY A 194 23.66 -15.21 4.79
C GLY A 194 22.71 -15.91 3.83
N ILE A 195 21.64 -15.23 3.42
CA ILE A 195 20.63 -15.84 2.56
C ILE A 195 21.11 -16.03 1.13
N HIS A 196 22.00 -15.15 0.64
CA HIS A 196 22.69 -15.35 -0.63
C HIS A 196 23.56 -16.61 -0.62
N SER A 197 24.39 -16.78 0.42
CA SER A 197 25.22 -17.99 0.59
C SER A 197 24.38 -19.27 0.67
N TRP A 198 23.24 -19.21 1.37
CA TRP A 198 22.34 -20.36 1.52
C TRP A 198 21.64 -20.76 0.22
N LEU A 199 20.98 -19.81 -0.45
CA LEU A 199 20.17 -20.12 -1.63
C LEU A 199 21.03 -20.26 -2.89
N VAL A 200 21.95 -19.31 -3.12
CA VAL A 200 22.78 -19.27 -4.33
C VAL A 200 24.03 -20.11 -4.14
N GLY A 201 24.78 -19.88 -3.06
CA GLY A 201 26.05 -20.56 -2.81
C GLY A 201 25.89 -22.08 -2.62
N SER A 202 24.92 -22.49 -1.79
CA SER A 202 24.65 -23.90 -1.50
C SER A 202 23.60 -24.53 -2.42
N ARG A 203 23.14 -23.82 -3.46
CA ARG A 203 22.10 -24.25 -4.42
C ARG A 203 20.83 -24.82 -3.74
N ARG A 204 20.34 -24.12 -2.72
CA ARG A 204 19.11 -24.49 -2.01
C ARG A 204 17.93 -23.65 -2.51
N SER A 205 16.75 -24.23 -2.51
CA SER A 205 15.51 -23.57 -2.93
C SER A 205 14.48 -23.43 -1.81
N GLN A 206 14.93 -23.52 -0.55
CA GLN A 206 14.06 -23.48 0.63
C GLN A 206 14.55 -22.48 1.65
N CYS A 207 13.59 -21.79 2.27
CA CYS A 207 13.85 -20.89 3.39
C CYS A 207 14.49 -21.65 4.56
N PRO A 208 15.59 -21.15 5.15
CA PRO A 208 16.26 -21.85 6.24
C PRO A 208 15.41 -21.93 7.51
N VAL A 209 14.50 -20.98 7.74
CA VAL A 209 13.63 -20.90 8.92
C VAL A 209 12.34 -21.71 8.74
N CYS A 210 11.50 -21.35 7.78
CA CYS A 210 10.17 -21.96 7.63
C CYS A 210 10.11 -23.13 6.61
N LYS A 211 11.22 -23.45 5.95
CA LYS A 211 11.35 -24.50 4.90
C LYS A 211 10.50 -24.30 3.64
N THR A 212 9.68 -23.27 3.58
CA THR A 212 8.91 -22.87 2.40
C THR A 212 9.82 -22.64 1.18
N PRO A 213 9.43 -23.09 -0.03
CA PRO A 213 10.18 -22.82 -1.25
C PRO A 213 10.43 -21.33 -1.45
N THR A 214 11.67 -20.95 -1.74
CA THR A 214 12.08 -19.56 -1.91
C THR A 214 13.31 -19.46 -2.78
N THR A 215 13.39 -18.36 -3.52
CA THR A 215 14.56 -18.02 -4.34
C THR A 215 15.11 -16.66 -3.93
N PHE A 216 16.37 -16.39 -4.23
CA PHE A 216 17.01 -15.15 -3.79
C PHE A 216 16.38 -13.91 -4.45
N SER A 217 15.96 -14.01 -5.71
CA SER A 217 15.35 -12.92 -6.48
C SER A 217 14.00 -12.46 -5.96
N THR A 218 13.29 -13.30 -5.20
CA THR A 218 11.99 -12.96 -4.62
C THR A 218 12.11 -12.31 -3.24
N LEU A 219 13.31 -12.24 -2.67
CA LEU A 219 13.53 -11.61 -1.37
C LEU A 219 13.60 -10.10 -1.50
N LYS A 220 12.99 -9.40 -0.54
CA LYS A 220 13.04 -7.94 -0.45
C LYS A 220 13.79 -7.53 0.80
N GLU A 221 14.39 -6.34 0.76
CA GLU A 221 15.03 -5.76 1.94
C GLU A 221 13.98 -5.52 3.04
N CYS A 222 14.31 -5.91 4.27
CA CYS A 222 13.43 -5.76 5.42
C CYS A 222 13.66 -4.38 6.06
N LYS A 223 13.04 -3.35 5.46
CA LYS A 223 13.18 -1.95 5.89
C LYS A 223 12.88 -1.76 7.38
N SER A 224 11.89 -2.47 7.93
CA SER A 224 11.53 -2.40 9.36
C SER A 224 12.66 -2.88 10.27
N THR A 225 13.26 -4.04 9.99
CA THR A 225 14.41 -4.55 10.77
C THR A 225 15.64 -3.67 10.59
N ALA A 226 15.90 -3.15 9.39
CA ALA A 226 17.03 -2.25 9.15
C ALA A 226 16.93 -0.97 10.01
N ARG A 227 15.71 -0.43 10.14
CA ARG A 227 15.44 0.72 11.02
C ARG A 227 15.62 0.37 12.49
N GLN A 228 15.07 -0.76 12.95
CA GLN A 228 15.23 -1.18 14.35
C GLN A 228 16.71 -1.36 14.74
N ILE A 229 17.54 -1.90 13.84
CA ILE A 229 18.99 -1.99 14.04
C ILE A 229 19.60 -0.60 14.20
N ARG A 230 19.26 0.35 13.30
CA ARG A 230 19.77 1.73 13.36
C ARG A 230 19.38 2.44 14.66
N SER A 231 18.12 2.33 15.07
CA SER A 231 17.64 2.93 16.32
C SER A 231 18.32 2.31 17.54
N SER A 232 18.61 1.00 17.53
CA SER A 232 19.34 0.33 18.62
C SER A 232 20.82 0.69 18.69
N ALA A 233 21.42 1.15 17.58
CA ALA A 233 22.81 1.59 17.57
C ALA A 233 22.95 2.97 18.22
N HIS A 234 22.03 3.89 17.91
CA HIS A 234 22.01 5.23 18.51
C HIS A 234 21.74 5.22 20.02
N ALA A 235 20.88 4.33 20.50
CA ALA A 235 20.62 4.19 21.94
C ALA A 235 21.82 3.68 22.76
N ALA A 236 22.84 3.09 22.13
CA ALA A 236 24.03 2.59 22.82
C ALA A 236 25.15 3.63 22.96
N ASP A 237 25.10 4.72 22.19
CA ASP A 237 26.11 5.80 22.24
C ASP A 237 25.81 6.85 23.32
N ASP A 238 24.55 6.97 23.77
CA ASP A 238 24.13 7.92 24.82
C ASP A 238 24.36 7.41 26.26
N ASP A 239 24.76 6.14 26.43
CA ASP A 239 24.92 5.47 27.74
C ASP A 239 26.39 5.34 28.17
N MET A 240 27.25 6.29 27.75
CA MET A 240 28.62 6.40 28.26
C MET A 240 28.67 7.48 29.34
N PRO A 241 28.70 7.12 30.65
CA PRO A 241 28.84 8.11 31.70
C PRO A 241 30.17 8.82 31.53
N ASP A 242 30.10 10.15 31.43
CA ASP A 242 31.23 11.05 31.45
C ASP A 242 32.03 10.78 32.73
N ALA A 243 33.21 10.19 32.56
CA ALA A 243 34.15 9.97 33.65
C ALA A 243 34.72 11.33 34.04
N THR A 244 34.02 12.05 34.91
CA THR A 244 34.55 13.27 35.51
C THR A 244 35.79 12.93 36.33
N PRO A 245 36.91 13.67 36.14
CA PRO A 245 38.10 13.47 36.96
C PRO A 245 37.80 13.99 38.37
N VAL A 246 38.10 13.16 39.36
CA VAL A 246 38.07 13.54 40.77
C VAL A 246 39.39 14.28 41.05
N ASP A 247 39.29 15.60 41.27
CA ASP A 247 40.33 16.37 41.96
C ASP A 247 40.15 16.25 43.49
#